data_AF-A0A4R7T9F2-F1
#
_entry.id   AF-A0A4R7T9F2-F1
#
_cell.length_a   1.000
_cell.length_b   1.000
_cell.length_c   1.000
_cell.angle_alpha   90.00
_cell.angle_beta   90.00
_cell.angle_gamma   90.00
#
_symmetry.space_group_name_H-M   'P 1'
#
loop_
_entity.id
_entity.type
_entity.pdbx_description
1 polymer ?
#
loop_
_entity_poly.entity_id
_entity_poly.type
_entity_poly.pdbx_seq_one_letter_code
_entity_poly.pdbx_strand_id
1 'polypeptide(L)'
;MRSIWRTLREDLGKPLARDIALVCLADGVVGLSYGAISVGGGLQVWVPVLLSLVVFAGASQFLFVGIVAAGGSPIAATIAGLLVNSRHVAFGLAVSDVIGGGWKKLPGSHLMTDENVAFALGQDDLRRKRAAYWVCGIGIFVCWNLGVFAGARLGSVITDTDVFGLDAAFPAVLLALVLPSLRDKATRTAALAGVVVALAATPLLPAGLPVLFALVGLVFYRVQQPVEQEVVR
;
A
#
# COMPACT_ATOMS: atom_id res chain seq x y z
N MET A 1 -19.16 23.68 -21.58
CA MET A 1 -18.86 23.04 -20.27
C MET A 1 -17.41 22.59 -20.29
N ARG A 2 -16.53 23.19 -19.48
CA ARG A 2 -15.13 22.75 -19.40
C ARG A 2 -15.12 21.41 -18.67
N SER A 3 -14.45 20.41 -19.24
CA SER A 3 -14.30 19.10 -18.59
C SER A 3 -13.66 19.31 -17.22
N ILE A 4 -14.27 18.77 -16.15
CA ILE A 4 -13.79 18.82 -14.76
C ILE A 4 -12.30 18.45 -14.68
N TRP A 5 -11.86 17.54 -15.54
CA TRP A 5 -10.49 17.08 -15.69
C TRP A 5 -9.49 18.15 -16.12
N ARG A 6 -9.89 19.05 -17.00
CA ARG A 6 -9.02 20.13 -17.47
C ARG A 6 -8.80 21.16 -16.36
N THR A 7 -9.84 21.44 -15.58
CA THR A 7 -9.76 22.36 -14.44
C THR A 7 -8.86 21.80 -13.34
N LEU A 8 -9.01 20.51 -13.00
CA LEU A 8 -8.14 19.87 -12.00
C LEU A 8 -6.66 19.87 -12.44
N ARG A 9 -6.38 19.64 -13.73
CA ARG A 9 -5.02 19.68 -14.26
C ARG A 9 -4.40 21.08 -14.27
N GLU A 10 -5.21 22.11 -14.57
CA GLU A 10 -4.79 23.52 -14.53
C GLU A 10 -4.43 23.97 -13.09
N ASP A 11 -5.06 23.38 -12.06
CA ASP A 11 -4.89 23.76 -10.66
C ASP A 11 -3.62 23.23 -9.96
N LEU A 12 -2.98 22.15 -10.45
CA LEU A 12 -1.81 21.54 -9.77
C LEU A 12 -0.52 22.36 -9.88
N GLY A 13 -0.37 23.14 -10.95
CA GLY A 13 0.93 23.72 -11.30
C GLY A 13 1.94 22.67 -11.81
N LYS A 14 3.00 23.13 -12.49
CA LYS A 14 3.98 22.24 -13.14
C LYS A 14 4.77 21.34 -12.17
N PRO A 15 5.26 21.81 -11.01
CA PRO A 15 6.05 20.98 -10.11
C PRO A 15 5.24 19.81 -9.53
N LEU A 16 4.06 20.08 -8.99
CA LEU A 16 3.19 19.05 -8.41
C LEU A 16 2.73 18.03 -9.44
N ALA A 17 2.40 18.46 -10.66
CA ALA A 17 2.04 17.55 -11.74
C ALA A 17 3.20 16.61 -12.14
N ARG A 18 4.45 17.10 -12.12
CA ARG A 18 5.64 16.27 -12.34
C ARG A 18 5.81 15.26 -11.21
N ASP A 19 5.70 15.70 -9.96
CA ASP A 19 5.93 14.83 -8.80
C ASP A 19 4.88 13.72 -8.73
N ILE A 20 3.60 14.04 -9.02
CA ILE A 20 2.55 13.03 -9.18
C ILE A 20 2.86 12.06 -10.32
N ALA A 21 3.32 12.54 -11.48
CA ALA A 21 3.65 11.66 -12.61
C ALA A 21 4.79 10.69 -12.27
N LEU A 22 5.80 11.15 -11.50
CA LEU A 22 6.88 10.29 -11.04
C LEU A 22 6.39 9.21 -10.07
N VAL A 23 5.49 9.56 -9.14
CA VAL A 23 4.88 8.59 -8.22
C VAL A 23 4.03 7.58 -8.98
N CYS A 24 3.18 8.01 -9.92
CA CYS A 24 2.40 7.10 -10.76
C CYS A 24 3.31 6.12 -11.53
N LEU A 25 4.43 6.62 -12.08
CA LEU A 25 5.39 5.75 -12.79
C LEU A 25 6.04 4.75 -11.85
N ALA A 26 6.47 5.19 -10.66
CA ALA A 26 7.04 4.32 -9.64
C ALA A 26 6.04 3.22 -9.23
N ASP A 27 4.78 3.57 -8.97
CA ASP A 27 3.73 2.61 -8.63
C ASP A 27 3.42 1.66 -9.79
N GLY A 28 3.54 2.11 -11.04
CA GLY A 28 3.46 1.22 -12.19
C GLY A 28 4.57 0.17 -12.21
N VAL A 29 5.81 0.56 -11.86
CA VAL A 29 6.94 -0.38 -11.73
C VAL A 29 6.72 -1.35 -10.57
N VAL A 30 6.26 -0.86 -9.42
CA VAL A 30 5.93 -1.72 -8.28
C VAL A 30 4.79 -2.68 -8.62
N GLY A 31 3.77 -2.21 -9.34
CA GLY A 31 2.68 -3.03 -9.86
C GLY A 31 3.19 -4.13 -10.80
N LEU A 32 4.14 -3.81 -11.67
CA LEU A 32 4.81 -4.80 -12.52
C LEU A 32 5.51 -5.88 -11.68
N SER A 33 6.25 -5.49 -10.65
CA SER A 33 6.84 -6.45 -9.72
C SER A 33 5.78 -7.30 -9.03
N TYR A 34 4.71 -6.69 -8.51
CA TYR A 34 3.60 -7.41 -7.88
C TYR A 34 3.00 -8.48 -8.80
N GLY A 35 2.68 -8.10 -10.05
CA GLY A 35 2.11 -9.03 -11.03
C GLY A 35 3.05 -10.19 -11.34
N ALA A 36 4.32 -9.90 -11.58
CA ALA A 36 5.33 -10.91 -11.91
C ALA A 36 5.58 -11.88 -10.76
N ILE A 37 5.77 -11.36 -9.54
CA ILE A 37 6.02 -12.17 -8.35
C ILE A 37 4.78 -13.00 -8.00
N SER A 38 3.56 -12.45 -8.16
CA SER A 38 2.32 -13.19 -7.90
C SER A 38 2.15 -14.42 -8.80
N VAL A 39 2.39 -14.26 -10.11
CA VAL A 39 2.29 -15.36 -11.06
C VAL A 39 3.47 -16.32 -10.91
N GLY A 40 4.67 -15.81 -10.67
CA GLY A 40 5.83 -16.63 -10.34
C GLY A 40 5.65 -17.43 -9.04
N GLY A 41 4.89 -16.92 -8.08
CA GLY A 41 4.47 -17.65 -6.87
C GLY A 41 3.37 -18.69 -7.10
N GLY A 42 3.02 -19.00 -8.36
CA GLY A 42 2.07 -20.05 -8.73
C GLY A 42 0.61 -19.58 -8.83
N LEU A 43 0.30 -18.29 -8.67
CA LEU A 43 -1.06 -17.80 -8.87
C LEU A 43 -1.41 -17.67 -10.36
N GLN A 44 -2.68 -17.93 -10.68
CA GLN A 44 -3.20 -17.67 -12.02
C GLN A 44 -3.23 -16.17 -12.32
N VAL A 45 -2.90 -15.77 -13.55
CA VAL A 45 -2.79 -14.36 -14.00
C VAL A 45 -3.99 -13.49 -13.62
N TRP A 46 -5.21 -14.03 -13.63
CA TRP A 46 -6.40 -13.26 -13.30
C TRP A 46 -6.49 -12.87 -11.82
N VAL A 47 -5.83 -13.62 -10.92
CA VAL A 47 -5.88 -13.38 -9.48
C VAL A 47 -5.23 -12.03 -9.11
N PRO A 48 -3.95 -11.76 -9.42
CA PRO A 48 -3.35 -10.46 -9.09
C PRO A 48 -4.03 -9.29 -9.81
N VAL A 49 -4.52 -9.49 -11.04
CA VAL A 49 -5.26 -8.48 -11.81
C VAL A 49 -6.61 -8.14 -11.18
N LEU A 50 -7.37 -9.15 -10.73
CA LEU A 50 -8.64 -8.91 -10.06
C LEU A 50 -8.42 -8.21 -8.72
N LEU A 51 -7.42 -8.65 -7.95
CA LEU A 51 -7.05 -8.00 -6.69
C LEU A 51 -6.63 -6.53 -6.90
N SER A 52 -5.87 -6.21 -7.96
CA SER A 52 -5.44 -4.84 -8.23
C SER A 52 -6.60 -3.90 -8.60
N LEU A 53 -7.65 -4.45 -9.21
CA LEU A 53 -8.85 -3.69 -9.57
C LEU A 53 -9.83 -3.55 -8.41
N VAL A 54 -10.04 -4.60 -7.60
CA VAL A 54 -11.09 -4.62 -6.58
C VAL A 54 -10.59 -4.13 -5.23
N VAL A 55 -9.39 -4.54 -4.84
CA VAL A 55 -8.81 -4.18 -3.53
C VAL A 55 -8.04 -2.86 -3.64
N PHE A 56 -7.25 -2.70 -4.72
CA PHE A 56 -6.46 -1.50 -5.00
C PHE A 56 -5.69 -0.95 -3.78
N ALA A 57 -4.93 -1.83 -3.12
CA ALA A 57 -4.15 -1.47 -1.93
C ALA A 57 -2.86 -2.31 -1.86
N GLY A 58 -1.80 -1.79 -2.49
CA GLY A 58 -0.58 -2.55 -2.79
C GLY A 58 0.01 -3.32 -1.61
N ALA A 59 0.16 -2.69 -0.44
CA ALA A 59 0.72 -3.35 0.75
C ALA A 59 -0.09 -4.59 1.18
N SER A 60 -1.42 -4.47 1.22
CA SER A 60 -2.31 -5.59 1.55
C SER A 60 -2.31 -6.67 0.48
N GLN A 61 -2.13 -6.30 -0.79
CA GLN A 61 -2.05 -7.26 -1.90
C GLN A 61 -0.76 -8.07 -1.85
N PHE A 62 0.40 -7.44 -1.65
CA PHE A 62 1.67 -8.14 -1.45
C PHE A 62 1.62 -9.06 -0.23
N LEU A 63 1.03 -8.60 0.88
CA LEU A 63 0.87 -9.40 2.09
C LEU A 63 -0.06 -10.60 1.85
N PHE A 64 -1.19 -10.37 1.19
CA PHE A 64 -2.15 -11.42 0.89
C PHE A 64 -1.52 -12.51 0.03
N VAL A 65 -0.92 -12.12 -1.10
CA VAL A 65 -0.29 -13.08 -2.01
C VAL A 65 0.89 -13.78 -1.33
N GLY A 66 1.72 -13.07 -0.57
CA GLY A 66 2.84 -13.67 0.15
C GLY A 66 2.40 -14.74 1.14
N ILE A 67 1.32 -14.51 1.91
CA ILE A 67 0.78 -15.51 2.84
C ILE A 67 0.21 -16.72 2.09
N VAL A 68 -0.56 -16.49 1.02
CA VAL A 68 -1.20 -17.57 0.24
C VAL A 68 -0.16 -18.41 -0.50
N ALA A 69 0.83 -17.78 -1.12
CA ALA A 69 1.92 -18.46 -1.82
C ALA A 69 2.78 -19.31 -0.86
N ALA A 70 2.92 -18.89 0.40
CA ALA A 70 3.57 -19.67 1.45
C ALA A 70 2.69 -20.82 2.01
N GLY A 71 1.55 -21.13 1.40
CA GLY A 71 0.63 -22.18 1.86
C GLY A 71 -0.26 -21.76 3.03
N GLY A 72 -0.32 -20.45 3.34
CA GLY A 72 -1.15 -19.89 4.40
C GLY A 72 -2.63 -19.80 4.06
N SER A 73 -3.45 -19.64 5.10
CA SER A 73 -4.91 -19.51 4.93
C SER A 73 -5.27 -18.20 4.21
N PRO A 74 -6.07 -18.23 3.12
CA PRO A 74 -6.59 -17.03 2.47
C PRO A 74 -7.42 -16.14 3.41
N ILE A 75 -8.06 -16.73 4.42
CA ILE A 75 -8.84 -15.98 5.43
C ILE A 75 -7.88 -15.21 6.33
N ALA A 76 -6.83 -15.85 6.83
CA ALA A 76 -5.81 -15.16 7.63
C ALA A 76 -5.09 -14.07 6.83
N ALA A 77 -4.79 -14.33 5.55
CA ALA A 77 -4.23 -13.37 4.61
C ALA A 77 -5.15 -12.14 4.43
N THR A 78 -6.46 -12.38 4.28
CA THR A 78 -7.46 -11.31 4.19
C THR A 78 -7.51 -10.47 5.46
N ILE A 79 -7.55 -11.12 6.64
CA ILE A 79 -7.58 -10.41 7.92
C ILE A 79 -6.31 -9.57 8.12
N ALA A 80 -5.14 -10.12 7.77
CA ALA A 80 -3.88 -9.39 7.84
C ALA A 80 -3.88 -8.18 6.89
N GLY A 81 -4.36 -8.37 5.66
CA GLY A 81 -4.51 -7.29 4.68
C GLY A 81 -5.48 -6.18 5.14
N LEU A 82 -6.63 -6.56 5.72
CA LEU A 82 -7.60 -5.61 6.29
C LEU A 82 -6.99 -4.81 7.44
N LEU A 83 -6.17 -5.46 8.26
CA LEU A 83 -5.51 -4.80 9.37
C LEU A 83 -4.46 -3.79 8.91
N VAL A 84 -3.64 -4.15 7.91
CA VAL A 84 -2.72 -3.19 7.26
C VAL A 84 -3.51 -2.01 6.69
N ASN A 85 -4.66 -2.28 6.09
CA ASN A 85 -5.50 -1.25 5.48
C ASN A 85 -6.32 -0.44 6.49
N SER A 86 -6.35 -0.78 7.78
CA SER A 86 -7.12 -0.04 8.80
C SER A 86 -6.79 1.46 8.83
N ARG A 87 -5.56 1.85 8.43
CA ARG A 87 -5.14 3.26 8.26
C ARG A 87 -6.02 4.06 7.28
N HIS A 88 -6.66 3.39 6.32
CA HIS A 88 -7.58 4.01 5.35
C HIS A 88 -8.80 4.61 6.06
N VAL A 89 -9.18 4.12 7.24
CA VAL A 89 -10.25 4.75 8.04
C VAL A 89 -9.83 6.15 8.48
N ALA A 90 -8.61 6.28 9.03
CA ALA A 90 -8.08 7.57 9.44
C ALA A 90 -7.89 8.52 8.24
N PHE A 91 -7.41 8.00 7.10
CA PHE A 91 -7.31 8.78 5.88
C PHE A 91 -8.68 9.27 5.40
N GLY A 92 -9.68 8.39 5.36
CA GLY A 92 -11.04 8.75 4.95
C GLY A 92 -11.65 9.86 5.81
N LEU A 93 -11.34 9.89 7.11
CA LEU A 93 -11.72 11.00 8.00
C LEU A 93 -10.93 12.28 7.68
N ALA A 94 -9.63 12.18 7.41
CA ALA A 94 -8.77 13.32 7.11
C ALA A 94 -9.06 13.98 5.75
N VAL A 95 -9.52 13.21 4.76
CA VAL A 95 -9.77 13.68 3.39
C VAL A 95 -11.26 13.71 3.01
N SER A 96 -12.17 13.67 3.99
CA SER A 96 -13.62 13.63 3.75
C SER A 96 -14.11 14.77 2.83
N ASP A 97 -13.60 15.99 3.06
CA ASP A 97 -13.98 17.19 2.31
C ASP A 97 -13.30 17.27 0.93
N VAL A 98 -12.23 16.49 0.75
CA VAL A 98 -11.45 16.38 -0.49
C VAL A 98 -12.11 15.38 -1.45
N ILE A 99 -12.55 14.21 -0.95
CA ILE A 99 -13.28 13.22 -1.75
C ILE A 99 -14.57 13.83 -2.33
N GLY A 100 -15.25 14.66 -1.55
CA GLY A 100 -16.47 15.35 -1.93
C GLY A 100 -17.74 14.54 -1.64
N GLY A 101 -18.89 15.13 -1.96
CA GLY A 101 -20.21 14.57 -1.63
C GLY A 101 -20.85 13.71 -2.72
N GLY A 102 -21.96 13.05 -2.35
CA GLY A 102 -22.82 12.31 -3.28
C GLY A 102 -22.14 11.11 -3.91
N TRP A 103 -22.35 10.93 -5.22
CA TRP A 103 -21.86 9.78 -5.99
C TRP A 103 -20.32 9.68 -6.03
N LYS A 104 -19.59 10.78 -5.77
CA LYS A 104 -18.12 10.80 -5.78
C LYS A 104 -17.50 10.06 -4.60
N LYS A 105 -18.26 9.83 -3.52
CA LYS A 105 -17.75 9.13 -2.33
C LYS A 105 -17.28 7.72 -2.65
N LEU A 106 -18.05 6.95 -3.42
CA LEU A 106 -17.70 5.57 -3.78
C LEU A 106 -16.38 5.48 -4.56
N PRO A 107 -16.24 6.11 -5.75
CA PRO A 107 -14.98 6.05 -6.49
C PRO A 107 -13.85 6.77 -5.77
N GLY A 108 -14.14 7.84 -5.03
CA GLY A 108 -13.12 8.57 -4.27
C GLY A 108 -12.54 7.73 -3.14
N SER A 109 -13.37 7.02 -2.38
CA SER A 109 -12.90 6.09 -1.33
C SER A 109 -12.18 4.88 -1.92
N HIS A 110 -12.63 4.36 -3.07
CA HIS A 110 -11.96 3.24 -3.72
C HIS A 110 -10.57 3.61 -4.23
N LEU A 111 -10.39 4.83 -4.76
CA LEU A 111 -9.11 5.33 -5.25
C LEU A 111 -8.16 5.84 -4.15
N MET A 112 -8.51 5.68 -2.88
CA MET A 112 -7.72 6.20 -1.78
C MET A 112 -6.44 5.37 -1.58
N THR A 113 -5.29 6.02 -1.61
CA THR A 113 -3.98 5.43 -1.33
C THR A 113 -3.18 6.34 -0.40
N ASP A 114 -2.05 5.86 0.11
CA ASP A 114 -1.17 6.67 0.96
C ASP A 114 -0.65 7.90 0.21
N GLU A 115 -0.33 7.73 -1.08
CA GLU A 115 0.29 8.74 -1.94
C GLU A 115 -0.67 9.88 -2.25
N ASN A 116 -1.89 9.58 -2.72
CA ASN A 116 -2.83 10.64 -3.09
C ASN A 116 -3.40 11.36 -1.86
N VAL A 117 -3.49 10.69 -0.71
CA VAL A 117 -3.79 11.31 0.59
C VAL A 117 -2.65 12.23 1.01
N ALA A 118 -1.40 11.78 0.93
CA ALA A 118 -0.23 12.60 1.27
C ALA A 118 -0.13 13.86 0.38
N PHE A 119 -0.28 13.70 -0.94
CA PHE A 119 -0.28 14.84 -1.86
C PHE A 119 -1.42 15.81 -1.57
N ALA A 120 -2.62 15.32 -1.23
CA ALA A 120 -3.76 16.15 -0.88
C ALA A 120 -3.54 16.90 0.43
N LEU A 121 -3.07 16.24 1.48
CA LEU A 121 -2.83 16.87 2.78
C LEU A 121 -1.66 17.86 2.74
N GLY A 122 -0.73 17.72 1.80
CA GLY A 122 0.37 18.65 1.57
C GLY A 122 0.00 19.94 0.82
N GLN A 123 -1.26 20.16 0.43
CA GLN A 123 -1.70 21.41 -0.19
C GLN A 123 -2.42 22.33 0.80
N ASP A 124 -2.32 23.65 0.60
CA ASP A 124 -2.92 24.64 1.51
C ASP A 124 -4.42 24.86 1.25
N ASP A 125 -4.85 24.92 -0.01
CA ASP A 125 -6.23 25.22 -0.38
C ASP A 125 -7.01 23.99 -0.86
N LEU A 126 -8.30 23.94 -0.52
CA LEU A 126 -9.18 22.80 -0.81
C LEU A 126 -9.28 22.46 -2.30
N ARG A 127 -9.14 23.44 -3.20
CA ARG A 127 -9.22 23.19 -4.65
C ARG A 127 -7.99 22.41 -5.12
N ARG A 128 -6.80 22.79 -4.67
CA ARG A 128 -5.56 22.04 -4.91
C ARG A 128 -5.55 20.68 -4.21
N LYS A 129 -6.06 20.57 -2.97
CA LYS A 129 -6.23 19.26 -2.30
C LYS A 129 -7.02 18.29 -3.18
N ARG A 130 -8.15 18.75 -3.72
CA ARG A 130 -9.01 17.96 -4.62
C ARG A 130 -8.31 17.60 -5.92
N ALA A 131 -7.64 18.56 -6.55
CA ALA A 131 -6.88 18.30 -7.77
C ALA A 131 -5.78 17.25 -7.55
N ALA A 132 -4.98 17.42 -6.50
CA ALA A 132 -3.93 16.48 -6.12
C ALA A 132 -4.48 15.07 -5.86
N TYR A 133 -5.53 14.95 -5.02
CA TYR A 133 -6.15 13.67 -4.68
C TYR A 133 -6.65 12.91 -5.93
N TRP A 134 -7.46 13.56 -6.75
CA TRP A 134 -8.12 12.91 -7.89
C TRP A 134 -7.15 12.61 -9.04
N VAL A 135 -6.23 13.54 -9.36
CA VAL A 135 -5.27 13.32 -10.44
C VAL A 135 -4.24 12.27 -10.05
N CYS A 136 -3.74 12.30 -8.81
CA CYS A 136 -2.82 11.28 -8.31
C CYS A 136 -3.50 9.92 -8.21
N GLY A 137 -4.66 9.83 -7.54
CA GLY A 137 -5.37 8.55 -7.36
C GLY A 137 -5.71 7.86 -8.68
N ILE A 138 -6.18 8.61 -9.67
CA ILE A 138 -6.51 8.04 -10.99
C ILE A 138 -5.25 7.68 -11.78
N GLY A 139 -4.21 8.52 -11.70
CA GLY A 139 -2.92 8.22 -12.31
C GLY A 139 -2.31 6.92 -11.76
N ILE A 140 -2.30 6.77 -10.44
CA ILE A 140 -1.83 5.55 -9.77
C ILE A 140 -2.71 4.37 -10.16
N PHE A 141 -4.04 4.51 -10.14
CA PHE A 141 -4.93 3.42 -10.54
C PHE A 141 -4.64 2.89 -11.94
N VAL A 142 -4.41 3.78 -12.91
CA VAL A 142 -4.06 3.39 -14.27
C VAL A 142 -2.68 2.75 -14.32
N CYS A 143 -1.65 3.42 -13.80
CA CYS A 143 -0.28 2.93 -13.87
C CYS A 143 -0.09 1.61 -13.11
N TRP A 144 -0.63 1.49 -11.90
CA TRP A 144 -0.63 0.28 -11.09
C TRP A 144 -1.25 -0.89 -11.86
N ASN A 145 -2.49 -0.75 -12.33
CA ASN A 145 -3.19 -1.86 -13.00
C ASN A 145 -2.53 -2.27 -14.32
N LEU A 146 -1.98 -1.30 -15.09
CA LEU A 146 -1.19 -1.60 -16.29
C LEU A 146 0.10 -2.35 -15.92
N GLY A 147 0.78 -1.90 -14.86
CA GLY A 147 1.94 -2.58 -14.28
C GLY A 147 1.62 -4.01 -13.89
N VAL A 148 0.60 -4.21 -13.04
CA VAL A 148 0.15 -5.54 -12.59
C VAL A 148 -0.15 -6.46 -13.76
N PHE A 149 -0.90 -5.99 -14.76
CA PHE A 149 -1.20 -6.79 -15.94
C PHE A 149 0.06 -7.17 -16.73
N ALA A 150 0.94 -6.21 -17.02
CA ALA A 150 2.20 -6.45 -17.73
C ALA A 150 3.10 -7.42 -16.95
N GLY A 151 3.25 -7.19 -15.65
CA GLY A 151 3.99 -8.04 -14.73
C GLY A 151 3.46 -9.46 -14.69
N ALA A 152 2.13 -9.64 -14.55
CA ALA A 152 1.51 -10.96 -14.53
C ALA A 152 1.73 -11.72 -15.85
N ARG A 153 1.72 -11.03 -17.00
CA ARG A 153 2.08 -11.62 -18.29
C ARG A 153 3.55 -12.00 -18.36
N LEU A 154 4.45 -11.15 -17.88
CA LEU A 154 5.89 -11.47 -17.84
C LEU A 154 6.17 -12.65 -16.91
N GLY A 155 5.53 -12.69 -15.74
CA GLY A 155 5.64 -13.79 -14.78
C GLY A 155 5.20 -15.12 -15.36
N SER A 156 4.23 -15.15 -16.29
CA SER A 156 3.79 -16.39 -16.95
C SER A 156 4.83 -17.00 -17.90
N VAL A 157 5.87 -16.26 -18.27
CA VAL A 157 6.99 -16.73 -19.11
C VAL A 157 8.14 -17.26 -18.25
N ILE A 158 8.14 -16.98 -16.94
CA ILE A 158 9.17 -17.45 -16.00
C ILE A 158 8.87 -18.91 -15.64
N THR A 159 9.66 -19.84 -16.16
CA THR A 159 9.48 -21.29 -15.93
C THR A 159 10.24 -21.84 -14.73
N ASP A 160 11.28 -21.13 -14.27
CA ASP A 160 12.08 -21.55 -13.11
C ASP A 160 12.19 -20.38 -12.14
N THR A 161 11.44 -20.46 -11.05
CA THR A 161 11.26 -19.36 -10.08
C THR A 161 12.39 -19.27 -9.06
N ASP A 162 13.09 -20.39 -8.84
CA ASP A 162 14.15 -20.51 -7.85
C ASP A 162 15.41 -19.79 -8.33
N VAL A 163 15.68 -19.85 -9.64
CA VAL A 163 16.79 -19.13 -10.30
C VAL A 163 16.66 -17.61 -10.15
N PHE A 164 15.45 -17.09 -10.03
CA PHE A 164 15.18 -15.65 -9.87
C PHE A 164 14.98 -15.22 -8.40
N GLY A 165 15.10 -16.14 -7.43
CA GLY A 165 14.92 -15.83 -6.00
C GLY A 165 13.50 -15.36 -5.66
N LEU A 166 12.50 -15.85 -6.40
CA LEU A 166 11.11 -15.44 -6.20
C LEU A 166 10.53 -15.95 -4.87
N ASP A 167 11.12 -17.00 -4.31
CA ASP A 167 10.88 -17.50 -2.96
C ASP A 167 11.20 -16.46 -1.87
N ALA A 168 12.25 -15.65 -2.06
CA ALA A 168 12.63 -14.57 -1.15
C ALA A 168 11.99 -13.20 -1.51
N ALA A 169 11.38 -13.07 -2.70
CA ALA A 169 10.89 -11.79 -3.20
C ALA A 169 9.75 -11.21 -2.35
N PHE A 170 8.76 -12.00 -1.92
CA PHE A 170 7.66 -11.50 -1.08
C PHE A 170 8.14 -10.96 0.27
N PRO A 171 8.91 -11.73 1.09
CA PRO A 171 9.47 -11.21 2.33
C PRO A 171 10.35 -9.98 2.12
N ALA A 172 11.18 -9.95 1.06
CA ALA A 172 12.06 -8.83 0.77
C ALA A 172 11.27 -7.55 0.44
N VAL A 173 10.21 -7.64 -0.37
CA VAL A 173 9.34 -6.50 -0.68
C VAL A 173 8.62 -6.01 0.57
N LEU A 174 8.04 -6.91 1.37
CA LEU A 174 7.37 -6.52 2.62
C LEU A 174 8.34 -5.85 3.60
N LEU A 175 9.56 -6.37 3.72
CA LEU A 175 10.60 -5.77 4.54
C LEU A 175 10.99 -4.39 4.02
N ALA A 176 11.20 -4.23 2.71
CA ALA A 176 11.54 -2.96 2.09
C ALA A 176 10.44 -1.91 2.31
N LEU A 177 9.17 -2.29 2.27
CA LEU A 177 8.04 -1.40 2.54
C LEU A 177 7.99 -0.93 4.01
N VAL A 178 8.39 -1.79 4.96
CA VAL A 178 8.35 -1.47 6.40
C VAL A 178 9.63 -0.77 6.88
N LEU A 179 10.75 -0.96 6.19
CA LEU A 179 12.07 -0.47 6.60
C LEU A 179 12.13 1.04 6.93
N PRO A 180 11.50 1.95 6.17
CA PRO A 180 11.46 3.37 6.52
C PRO A 180 10.80 3.64 7.87
N SER A 181 9.74 2.90 8.21
CA SER A 181 9.00 3.03 9.46
C SER A 181 9.82 2.56 10.67
N LEU A 182 10.77 1.65 10.48
CA LEU A 182 11.66 1.16 11.54
C LEU A 182 12.73 2.17 11.99
N ARG A 183 12.78 3.36 11.37
CA ARG A 183 13.63 4.46 11.86
C ARG A 183 13.15 5.02 13.19
N ASP A 184 11.85 5.00 13.44
CA ASP A 184 11.31 5.37 14.74
C ASP A 184 11.58 4.28 15.79
N LYS A 185 12.14 4.67 16.93
CA LYS A 185 12.52 3.73 17.99
C LYS A 185 11.32 2.99 18.58
N ALA A 186 10.17 3.66 18.73
CA ALA A 186 8.97 3.04 19.30
C ALA A 186 8.40 1.98 18.33
N THR A 187 8.26 2.34 17.06
CA THR A 187 7.85 1.44 15.98
C THR A 187 8.80 0.26 15.85
N ARG A 188 10.12 0.51 15.86
CA ARG A 188 11.12 -0.56 15.80
C ARG A 188 11.03 -1.53 16.97
N THR A 189 10.83 -1.02 18.19
CA THR A 189 10.73 -1.87 19.39
C THR A 189 9.48 -2.76 19.33
N ALA A 190 8.33 -2.18 18.98
CA ALA A 190 7.09 -2.93 18.80
C ALA A 190 7.20 -3.97 17.68
N ALA A 191 7.82 -3.60 16.54
CA ALA A 191 8.05 -4.50 15.42
C ALA A 191 8.97 -5.67 15.81
N LEU A 192 10.09 -5.42 16.49
CA LEU A 192 11.01 -6.47 16.94
C LEU A 192 10.34 -7.42 17.94
N ALA A 193 9.55 -6.91 18.88
CA ALA A 193 8.77 -7.73 19.79
C ALA A 193 7.75 -8.61 19.03
N GLY A 194 7.06 -8.02 18.04
CA GLY A 194 6.15 -8.73 17.16
C GLY A 194 6.84 -9.83 16.34
N VAL A 195 8.05 -9.58 15.82
CA VAL A 195 8.87 -10.57 15.13
C VAL A 195 9.20 -11.76 16.04
N VAL A 196 9.61 -11.50 17.28
CA VAL A 196 9.91 -12.57 18.25
C VAL A 196 8.65 -13.42 18.50
N VAL A 197 7.50 -12.79 18.72
CA VAL A 197 6.22 -13.50 18.93
C VAL A 197 5.84 -14.32 17.70
N ALA A 198 5.92 -13.73 16.50
CA ALA A 198 5.60 -14.42 15.26
C ALA A 198 6.51 -15.65 15.05
N LEU A 199 7.82 -15.50 15.22
CA LEU A 199 8.78 -16.61 15.07
C LEU A 199 8.54 -17.72 16.10
N ALA A 200 8.23 -17.37 17.35
CA ALA A 200 7.89 -18.34 18.38
C ALA A 200 6.56 -19.08 18.09
N ALA A 201 5.62 -18.44 17.41
CA ALA A 201 4.33 -19.01 17.04
C ALA A 201 4.40 -19.87 15.76
N THR A 202 5.36 -19.64 14.87
CA THR A 202 5.52 -20.37 13.59
C THR A 202 5.49 -21.91 13.73
N PRO A 203 6.20 -22.56 14.66
CA PRO A 203 6.15 -24.02 14.76
C PRO A 203 4.83 -24.57 15.34
N LEU A 204 3.99 -23.70 15.92
CA LEU A 204 2.79 -24.10 16.66
C LEU A 204 1.49 -23.83 15.90
N LEU A 205 1.50 -22.87 14.96
CA LEU A 205 0.29 -22.37 14.31
C LEU A 205 0.35 -22.57 12.78
N PRO A 206 -0.81 -22.79 12.13
CA PRO A 206 -0.90 -22.78 10.68
C PRO A 206 -0.39 -21.47 10.06
N ALA A 207 0.10 -21.55 8.82
CA ALA A 207 0.62 -20.40 8.09
C ALA A 207 -0.43 -19.27 7.97
N GLY A 208 0.03 -18.03 8.23
CA GLY A 208 -0.80 -16.81 8.30
C GLY A 208 -1.18 -16.38 9.71
N LEU A 209 -1.39 -17.31 10.65
CA LEU A 209 -1.69 -16.98 12.06
C LEU A 209 -0.51 -16.31 12.79
N PRO A 210 0.75 -16.78 12.68
CA PRO A 210 1.89 -16.13 13.31
C PRO A 210 2.01 -14.62 13.00
N VAL A 211 1.64 -14.22 11.77
CA VAL A 211 1.64 -12.81 11.34
C VAL A 211 0.61 -12.00 12.12
N LEU A 212 -0.56 -12.56 12.42
CA LEU A 212 -1.57 -11.89 13.24
C LEU A 212 -1.14 -11.80 14.71
N PHE A 213 -0.47 -12.83 15.23
CA PHE A 213 0.07 -12.81 16.60
C PHE A 213 1.20 -11.79 16.79
N ALA A 214 1.88 -11.37 15.71
CA ALA A 214 2.88 -10.30 15.76
C ALA A 214 2.32 -9.00 16.36
N LEU A 215 1.01 -8.78 16.31
CA LEU A 215 0.35 -7.60 16.89
C LEU A 215 0.49 -7.49 18.40
N VAL A 216 0.78 -8.58 19.11
CA VAL A 216 1.12 -8.53 20.54
C VAL A 216 2.32 -7.62 20.79
N GLY A 217 3.22 -7.46 19.80
CA GLY A 217 4.31 -6.50 19.84
C GLY A 217 3.87 -5.04 20.06
N LEU A 218 2.63 -4.68 19.69
CA LEU A 218 2.07 -3.33 19.90
C LEU A 218 1.94 -2.98 21.39
N VAL A 219 1.90 -3.96 22.30
CA VAL A 219 1.94 -3.70 23.76
C VAL A 219 3.23 -2.97 24.16
N PHE A 220 4.31 -3.14 23.39
CA PHE A 220 5.58 -2.47 23.60
C PHE A 220 5.71 -1.14 22.85
N TYR A 221 4.67 -0.72 22.11
CA TYR A 221 4.64 0.58 21.44
C TYR A 221 4.49 1.69 22.48
N ARG A 222 5.52 2.51 22.65
CA ARG A 222 5.51 3.67 23.54
C ARG A 222 5.46 4.95 22.71
N VAL A 223 4.37 5.69 22.82
CA VAL A 223 4.25 7.02 22.20
C VAL A 223 5.36 7.91 22.76
N GLN A 224 6.30 8.31 21.91
CA GLN A 224 7.25 9.37 22.28
C GLN A 224 6.45 10.67 22.32
N GLN A 225 6.36 11.27 23.51
CA GLN A 225 5.86 12.63 23.66
C GLN A 225 6.71 13.54 22.75
N PRO A 226 6.10 14.47 21.98
CA PRO A 226 6.88 15.46 21.26
C PRO A 226 7.76 16.18 22.28
N VAL A 227 9.06 16.27 22.00
CA VAL A 227 9.97 17.09 22.79
C VAL A 227 9.44 18.51 22.67
N GLU A 228 8.83 19.01 23.75
CA GLU A 228 8.47 20.41 23.89
C GLU A 228 9.79 21.17 23.69
N GLN A 229 9.95 21.78 22.52
CA GLN A 229 11.04 22.72 22.33
C GLN A 229 10.73 23.86 23.29
N GLU A 230 11.45 23.88 24.42
CA GLU A 230 11.50 25.01 25.33
C GLU A 230 11.63 26.27 24.47
N VAL A 231 10.57 27.06 24.47
CA VAL A 231 10.56 28.43 23.99
C VAL A 231 11.52 29.17 24.91
N VAL A 232 12.80 29.15 24.54
CA VAL A 232 13.81 30.00 25.15
C VAL A 232 13.45 31.43 24.76
N ARG A 233 12.90 32.13 25.76
CA ARG A 233 12.62 33.57 25.76
C ARG A 233 13.90 34.38 25.62
#